data_AF-A0A5S5CP27-F1
#
_entry.id   AF-A0A5S5CP27-F1
#
_cell.length_a   1.000
_cell.length_b   1.000
_cell.length_c   1.000
_cell.angle_alpha   90.00
_cell.angle_beta   90.00
_cell.angle_gamma   90.00
#
_symmetry.space_group_name_H-M   'P 1'
#
loop_
_entity.id
_entity.type
_entity.pdbx_description
1 polymer ?
#
loop_
_entity_poly.entity_id
_entity_poly.type
_entity_poly.pdbx_seq_one_letter_code
_entity_poly.pdbx_strand_id
1 'polypeptide(L)'
;MARSTLPRHLKVATAERMAAQFLAARRVKHGNLRMEADPPADPPADPPADPPADPPADKGFPDGTALEQMSVEQQRNYWRHYARQHESRANARADYDQVKAKAEQFDELQRQQQTPSEQAVNAAKDEGKREGARDAYSKAAATLLKSSLTARGKTAEQAQALVETANLSAFLTDDGIDTARVEIYVNSIAAPVKGGGPRPDPSQGTRGDSKVTSVGAGRDLFAERHKPRPTAGTTA
;
A
#
# COMPACT_ATOMS: atom_id res chain seq x y z
N MET A 1 -25.79 4.07 -71.05
CA MET A 1 -24.92 4.31 -69.89
C MET A 1 -23.50 3.88 -70.23
N ALA A 2 -22.67 4.80 -70.71
CA ALA A 2 -21.30 4.52 -71.14
C ALA A 2 -20.31 4.91 -70.03
N ARG A 3 -19.61 3.94 -69.45
CA ARG A 3 -18.53 4.19 -68.50
C ARG A 3 -17.29 4.62 -69.28
N SER A 4 -16.94 5.91 -69.17
CA SER A 4 -15.70 6.48 -69.70
C SER A 4 -14.52 5.94 -68.89
N THR A 5 -13.91 4.86 -69.36
CA THR A 5 -12.62 4.37 -68.87
C THR A 5 -11.52 5.28 -69.42
N LEU A 6 -11.13 6.28 -68.61
CA LEU A 6 -9.95 7.09 -68.90
C LEU A 6 -8.72 6.19 -69.12
N PRO A 7 -7.96 6.39 -70.20
CA PRO A 7 -6.87 5.50 -70.57
C PRO A 7 -5.74 5.57 -69.54
N ARG A 8 -5.14 4.41 -69.22
CA ARG A 8 -4.16 4.22 -68.13
C ARG A 8 -2.99 5.23 -68.13
N HIS A 9 -2.61 5.77 -69.29
CA HIS A 9 -1.53 6.75 -69.41
C HIS A 9 -1.83 8.09 -68.73
N LEU A 10 -3.11 8.49 -68.60
CA LEU A 10 -3.50 9.75 -67.93
C LEU A 10 -3.42 9.68 -66.40
N LYS A 11 -3.54 8.47 -65.81
CA LYS A 11 -3.45 8.25 -64.35
C LYS A 11 -2.02 8.30 -63.82
N VAL A 12 -1.05 7.90 -64.64
CA VAL A 12 0.38 7.94 -64.28
C VAL A 12 0.88 9.38 -64.22
N ALA A 13 0.52 10.20 -65.22
CA ALA A 13 0.91 11.61 -65.27
C ALA A 13 0.33 12.45 -64.10
N THR A 14 -0.83 12.07 -63.56
CA THR A 14 -1.41 12.72 -62.38
C THR A 14 -0.73 12.28 -61.08
N ALA A 15 -0.39 10.99 -60.95
CA ALA A 15 0.37 10.48 -59.81
C ALA A 15 1.78 11.10 -59.73
N GLU A 16 2.45 11.27 -60.88
CA GLU A 16 3.78 11.90 -60.95
C GLU A 16 3.74 13.38 -60.56
N ARG A 17 2.69 14.13 -60.96
CA ARG A 17 2.50 15.51 -60.53
C ARG A 17 2.23 15.64 -59.03
N MET A 18 1.44 14.74 -58.45
CA MET A 18 1.17 14.75 -57.00
C MET A 18 2.42 14.37 -56.20
N ALA A 19 3.21 13.39 -56.66
CA ALA A 19 4.48 13.03 -56.05
C ALA A 19 5.49 14.19 -56.11
N ALA A 20 5.57 14.89 -57.24
CA ALA A 20 6.42 16.06 -57.40
C ALA A 20 6.00 17.22 -56.48
N GLN A 21 4.69 17.48 -56.34
CA GLN A 21 4.18 18.50 -55.40
C GLN A 21 4.46 18.14 -53.95
N PHE A 22 4.32 16.86 -53.57
CA PHE A 22 4.61 16.40 -52.21
C PHE A 22 6.09 16.53 -51.86
N LEU A 23 6.98 16.17 -52.80
CA LEU A 23 8.42 16.35 -52.64
C LEU A 23 8.82 17.84 -52.58
N ALA A 24 8.20 18.70 -53.39
CA ALA A 24 8.42 20.14 -53.33
C ALA A 24 7.98 20.75 -51.99
N ALA A 25 6.79 20.39 -51.48
CA ALA A 25 6.30 20.85 -50.18
C ALA A 25 7.20 20.38 -49.02
N ARG A 26 7.72 19.14 -49.09
CA ARG A 26 8.65 18.62 -48.08
C ARG A 26 10.00 19.34 -48.12
N ARG A 27 10.49 19.72 -49.30
CA ARG A 27 11.73 20.49 -49.51
C ARG A 27 11.64 21.91 -48.97
N VAL A 28 10.46 22.55 -49.06
CA VAL A 28 10.19 23.87 -48.47
C VAL A 28 10.18 23.81 -46.94
N LYS A 29 9.60 22.75 -46.36
CA LYS A 29 9.46 22.61 -44.89
C LYS A 29 10.71 22.06 -44.20
N HIS A 30 11.50 21.23 -44.88
CA HIS A 30 12.62 20.49 -44.27
C HIS A 30 13.98 20.74 -44.95
N GLY A 31 14.04 21.68 -45.90
CA GLY A 31 15.26 21.94 -46.66
C GLY A 31 15.64 20.81 -47.60
N ASN A 32 16.76 21.00 -48.29
CA ASN A 32 17.26 20.12 -49.32
C ASN A 32 18.21 19.09 -48.69
N LEU A 33 17.67 18.02 -48.09
CA LEU A 33 18.46 16.91 -47.54
C LEU A 33 19.17 16.16 -48.69
N ARG A 34 20.28 16.72 -49.18
CA ARG A 34 21.33 15.92 -49.80
C ARG A 34 21.87 15.02 -48.70
N MET A 35 21.81 13.71 -48.93
CA MET A 35 22.68 12.76 -48.24
C MET A 35 24.11 13.02 -48.75
N GLU A 36 24.70 14.15 -48.36
CA GLU A 36 26.16 14.20 -48.24
C GLU A 36 26.47 13.28 -47.07
N ALA A 37 27.29 12.26 -47.33
CA ALA A 37 27.84 11.46 -46.26
C ALA A 37 28.57 12.45 -45.34
N ASP A 38 28.02 12.65 -44.14
CA ASP A 38 28.73 13.34 -43.08
C ASP A 38 30.14 12.75 -42.99
N PRO A 39 31.20 13.57 -42.88
CA PRO A 39 32.49 13.05 -42.48
C PRO A 39 32.28 12.21 -41.21
N PRO A 40 32.99 11.08 -41.03
CA PRO A 40 32.76 10.19 -39.89
C PRO A 40 32.72 11.05 -38.64
N ALA A 41 31.54 11.13 -38.01
CA ALA A 41 31.38 11.84 -36.77
C ALA A 41 32.43 11.26 -35.82
N ASP A 42 33.24 12.12 -35.22
CA ASP A 42 34.14 11.71 -34.15
C ASP A 42 33.34 10.84 -33.18
N PRO A 43 33.89 9.70 -32.71
CA PRO A 43 33.20 8.87 -31.75
C PRO A 43 32.72 9.78 -30.62
N PRO A 44 31.46 9.64 -30.15
CA PRO A 44 30.95 10.46 -29.07
C PRO A 44 31.97 10.42 -27.94
N ALA A 45 32.47 11.59 -27.56
CA ALA A 45 33.36 11.71 -26.42
C ALA A 45 32.77 10.89 -25.28
N ASP A 46 33.58 9.98 -24.73
CA ASP A 46 33.17 9.17 -23.59
C ASP A 46 32.49 10.09 -22.57
N PRO A 47 31.35 9.69 -21.98
CA PRO A 47 30.76 10.45 -20.89
C PRO A 47 31.87 10.73 -19.88
N PRO A 48 32.00 11.97 -19.36
CA PRO A 48 33.04 12.29 -18.40
C PRO A 48 33.00 11.21 -17.32
N ALA A 49 34.13 10.53 -17.14
CA ALA A 49 34.28 9.49 -16.14
C ALA A 49 33.67 10.02 -14.84
N ASP A 50 32.75 9.25 -14.25
CA ASP A 50 32.18 9.60 -12.96
C ASP A 50 33.33 9.98 -12.03
N PRO A 51 33.26 11.13 -11.34
CA PRO A 51 34.29 11.49 -10.38
C PRO A 51 34.49 10.30 -9.43
N PRO A 52 35.74 9.93 -9.11
CA PRO A 52 36.01 8.80 -8.23
C PRO A 52 35.14 8.94 -6.99
N ALA A 53 34.38 7.90 -6.68
CA ALA A 53 33.54 7.87 -5.48
C ALA A 53 34.39 8.31 -4.30
N ASP A 54 33.96 9.39 -3.63
CA ASP A 54 34.65 9.90 -2.46
C ASP A 54 34.91 8.74 -1.50
N PRO A 55 36.12 8.59 -0.93
CA PRO A 55 36.38 7.57 0.07
C PRO A 55 35.32 7.69 1.17
N PRO A 56 34.82 6.56 1.71
CA PRO A 56 33.74 6.59 2.69
C PRO A 56 34.15 7.50 3.83
N ALA A 57 33.47 8.65 3.93
CA ALA A 57 33.73 9.62 4.98
C ALA A 57 33.65 8.87 6.31
N ASP A 58 34.71 8.93 7.12
CA ASP A 58 34.75 8.32 8.43
C ASP A 58 33.55 8.85 9.23
N LYS A 59 32.55 7.98 9.42
CA LYS A 59 31.27 8.36 10.03
C LYS A 59 31.43 8.55 11.54
N GLY A 60 32.59 8.20 12.11
CA GLY A 60 32.90 8.34 13.53
C GLY A 60 32.12 7.38 14.42
N PHE A 61 31.62 6.26 13.86
CA PHE A 61 31.01 5.14 14.57
C PHE A 61 31.24 3.81 13.83
N PRO A 62 31.34 2.67 14.55
CA PRO A 62 31.55 1.36 13.94
C PRO A 62 30.28 0.83 13.26
N ASP A 63 30.41 0.31 12.04
CA ASP A 63 29.30 -0.33 11.31
C ASP A 63 28.93 -1.68 11.96
N GLY A 64 27.63 -1.99 12.04
CA GLY A 64 27.12 -3.28 12.52
C GLY A 64 27.14 -3.52 14.04
N THR A 65 27.57 -2.52 14.83
CA THR A 65 27.51 -2.58 16.30
C THR A 65 26.12 -2.18 16.78
N ALA A 66 25.59 -2.84 17.82
CA ALA A 66 24.33 -2.41 18.43
C ALA A 66 24.51 -1.06 19.14
N LEU A 67 23.49 -0.20 19.13
CA LEU A 67 23.56 1.13 19.78
C LEU A 67 23.99 1.07 21.25
N GLU A 68 23.59 0.03 21.97
CA GLU A 68 23.94 -0.22 23.38
C GLU A 68 25.43 -0.49 23.62
N GLN A 69 26.15 -0.93 22.57
CA GLN A 69 27.58 -1.25 22.62
C GLN A 69 28.45 -0.09 22.09
N MET A 70 27.83 1.00 21.61
CA MET A 70 28.54 2.19 21.13
C MET A 70 28.85 3.15 22.26
N SER A 71 29.99 3.85 22.18
CA SER A 71 30.28 4.97 23.08
C SER A 71 29.27 6.12 22.87
N VAL A 72 29.10 6.98 23.87
CA VAL A 72 28.19 8.14 23.78
C VAL A 72 28.53 9.05 22.58
N GLU A 73 29.82 9.21 22.27
CA GLU A 73 30.28 9.98 21.12
C GLU A 73 29.92 9.30 19.80
N GLN A 74 30.08 7.98 19.71
CA GLN A 74 29.70 7.19 18.54
C GLN A 74 28.18 7.20 18.33
N GLN A 75 27.38 7.08 19.40
CA GLN A 75 25.92 7.21 19.32
C GLN A 75 25.52 8.60 18.79
N ARG A 76 26.15 9.67 19.29
CA ARG A 76 25.88 11.04 18.80
C ARG A 76 26.19 11.18 17.31
N ASN A 77 27.32 10.63 16.86
CA ASN A 77 27.70 10.65 15.45
C ASN A 77 26.76 9.82 14.58
N TYR A 78 26.33 8.65 15.07
CA TYR A 78 25.31 7.82 14.44
C TYR A 78 24.03 8.62 14.21
N TRP A 79 23.45 9.20 15.27
CA TRP A 79 22.21 9.98 15.16
C TRP A 79 22.37 11.18 14.22
N ARG A 80 23.51 11.89 14.27
CA ARG A 80 23.80 13.01 13.36
C ARG A 80 23.89 12.58 11.90
N HIS A 81 24.50 11.43 11.63
CA HIS A 81 24.62 10.88 10.28
C HIS A 81 23.24 10.52 9.70
N TYR A 82 22.43 9.79 10.45
CA TYR A 82 21.09 9.41 10.00
C TYR A 82 20.15 10.62 9.90
N ALA A 83 20.23 11.58 10.82
CA ALA A 83 19.45 12.82 10.73
C ALA A 83 19.74 13.57 9.42
N ARG A 84 21.02 13.74 9.06
CA ARG A 84 21.43 14.33 7.77
C ARG A 84 20.95 13.52 6.57
N GLN A 85 20.99 12.20 6.66
CA GLN A 85 20.49 11.35 5.57
C GLN A 85 18.98 11.50 5.39
N HIS A 86 18.21 11.54 6.47
CA HIS A 86 16.77 11.77 6.43
C HIS A 86 16.42 13.17 5.92
N GLU A 87 17.14 14.20 6.40
CA GLU A 87 17.01 15.57 5.92
C GLU A 87 17.34 15.67 4.42
N SER A 88 18.44 15.08 3.96
CA SER A 88 18.81 15.04 2.55
C SER A 88 17.74 14.35 1.70
N ARG A 89 17.19 13.23 2.17
CA ARG A 89 16.08 12.54 1.48
C ARG A 89 14.79 13.35 1.45
N ALA A 90 14.49 14.10 2.51
CA ALA A 90 13.33 14.98 2.56
C ALA A 90 13.50 16.17 1.61
N ASN A 91 14.68 16.81 1.62
CA ASN A 91 15.02 17.92 0.73
C ASN A 91 15.09 17.48 -0.74
N ALA A 92 15.51 16.25 -1.03
CA ALA A 92 15.47 15.68 -2.38
C ALA A 92 14.03 15.48 -2.92
N ARG A 93 13.01 15.61 -2.07
CA ARG A 93 11.59 15.60 -2.44
C ARG A 93 10.94 16.97 -2.29
N ALA A 94 11.71 18.02 -2.01
CA ALA A 94 11.18 19.37 -1.81
C ALA A 94 10.53 19.95 -3.08
N ASP A 95 10.87 19.42 -4.25
CA ASP A 95 10.29 19.78 -5.54
C ASP A 95 9.04 18.95 -5.89
N TYR A 96 8.61 18.03 -5.03
CA TYR A 96 7.49 17.12 -5.31
C TYR A 96 6.22 17.85 -5.74
N ASP A 97 5.85 18.93 -5.05
CA ASP A 97 4.66 19.71 -5.39
C ASP A 97 4.79 20.38 -6.76
N GLN A 98 5.99 20.81 -7.14
CA GLN A 98 6.25 21.40 -8.45
C GLN A 98 6.21 20.35 -9.56
N VAL A 99 6.76 19.16 -9.32
CA VAL A 99 6.72 18.03 -10.25
C VAL A 99 5.28 17.56 -10.44
N LYS A 100 4.51 17.46 -9.35
CA LYS A 100 3.08 17.11 -9.38
C LYS A 100 2.28 18.12 -10.19
N ALA A 101 2.46 19.42 -9.95
CA ALA A 101 1.77 20.46 -10.70
C ALA A 101 2.11 20.43 -12.19
N LYS A 102 3.37 20.17 -12.56
CA LYS A 102 3.79 20.01 -13.97
C LYS A 102 3.16 18.77 -14.62
N ALA A 103 3.07 17.66 -13.88
CA ALA A 103 2.42 16.44 -14.36
C ALA A 103 0.92 16.68 -14.62
N GLU A 104 0.21 17.32 -13.70
CA GLU A 104 -1.20 17.67 -13.87
C GLU A 104 -1.44 18.60 -15.08
N GLN A 105 -0.57 19.59 -15.29
CA GLN A 105 -0.64 20.46 -16.47
C GLN A 105 -0.37 19.71 -17.78
N PHE A 106 0.59 18.78 -17.77
CA PHE A 106 0.89 17.96 -18.93
C PHE A 106 -0.28 17.04 -19.29
N ASP A 107 -0.88 16.39 -18.29
CA ASP A 107 -2.03 15.52 -18.47
C ASP A 107 -3.25 16.29 -19.03
N GLU A 108 -3.47 17.51 -18.56
CA GLU A 108 -4.54 18.38 -19.07
C GLU A 108 -4.28 18.81 -20.52
N LEU A 109 -3.07 19.24 -20.86
CA LEU A 109 -2.69 19.56 -22.24
C LEU A 109 -2.82 18.35 -23.16
N GLN A 110 -2.44 17.17 -22.67
CA GLN A 110 -2.57 15.93 -23.42
C GLN A 110 -4.05 15.59 -23.66
N ARG A 111 -4.92 15.78 -22.67
CA ARG A 111 -6.37 15.57 -22.81
C ARG A 111 -7.00 16.52 -23.84
N GLN A 112 -6.56 17.78 -23.87
CA GLN A 112 -7.02 18.78 -24.84
C GLN A 112 -6.55 18.48 -26.27
N GLN A 113 -5.38 17.86 -26.43
CA GLN A 113 -4.83 17.48 -27.74
C GLN A 113 -5.37 16.14 -28.26
N GLN A 114 -6.00 15.33 -27.40
CA GLN A 114 -6.56 14.05 -27.82
C GLN A 114 -7.77 14.25 -28.73
N THR A 115 -7.78 13.49 -29.81
CA THR A 115 -8.95 13.37 -30.69
C THR A 115 -10.11 12.69 -29.95
N PRO A 116 -11.38 12.91 -30.34
CA PRO A 116 -12.52 12.24 -29.71
C PRO A 116 -12.41 10.70 -29.70
N SER A 117 -11.80 10.12 -30.74
CA SER A 117 -11.52 8.68 -30.81
C SER A 117 -10.50 8.21 -29.78
N GLU A 118 -9.46 9.00 -29.50
CA GLU A 118 -8.44 8.66 -28.50
C GLU A 118 -9.00 8.81 -27.08
N GLN A 119 -9.81 9.84 -26.84
CA GLN A 119 -10.52 10.02 -25.57
C GLN A 119 -11.42 8.82 -25.27
N ALA A 120 -12.17 8.32 -26.27
CA ALA A 120 -13.01 7.13 -26.11
C ALA A 120 -12.19 5.87 -25.77
N VAL A 121 -11.03 5.67 -26.40
CA VAL A 121 -10.13 4.54 -26.10
C VAL A 121 -9.54 4.66 -24.71
N ASN A 122 -9.14 5.87 -24.28
CA ASN A 122 -8.59 6.08 -22.95
C ASN A 122 -9.65 5.88 -21.85
N ALA A 123 -10.87 6.40 -22.06
CA ALA A 123 -11.99 6.15 -21.17
C ALA A 123 -12.31 4.65 -21.05
N ALA A 124 -12.30 3.90 -22.17
CA ALA A 124 -12.48 2.45 -22.16
C ALA A 124 -11.35 1.72 -21.43
N LYS A 125 -10.09 2.16 -21.59
CA LYS A 125 -8.95 1.60 -20.84
C LYS A 125 -9.08 1.86 -19.34
N ASP A 126 -9.49 3.07 -18.94
CA ASP A 126 -9.61 3.42 -17.54
C ASP A 126 -10.82 2.74 -16.90
N GLU A 127 -11.90 2.50 -17.63
CA GLU A 127 -12.99 1.63 -17.18
C GLU A 127 -12.51 0.19 -17.01
N GLY A 128 -11.81 -0.37 -18.01
CA GLY A 128 -11.27 -1.73 -17.92
C GLY A 128 -10.26 -1.91 -16.78
N LYS A 129 -9.45 -0.90 -16.48
CA LYS A 129 -8.58 -0.89 -15.29
C LYS A 129 -9.38 -0.87 -14.00
N ARG A 130 -10.45 -0.07 -13.92
CA ARG A 130 -11.33 -0.01 -12.74
C ARG A 130 -12.05 -1.33 -12.50
N GLU A 131 -12.56 -1.96 -13.56
CA GLU A 131 -13.16 -3.30 -13.49
C GLU A 131 -12.12 -4.35 -13.07
N GLY A 132 -10.95 -4.37 -13.70
CA GLY A 132 -9.87 -5.29 -13.34
C GLY A 132 -9.36 -5.11 -11.90
N ALA A 133 -9.30 -3.87 -11.42
CA ALA A 133 -8.94 -3.56 -10.04
C ALA A 133 -10.01 -4.09 -9.07
N ARG A 134 -11.31 -3.92 -9.36
CA ARG A 134 -12.40 -4.48 -8.54
C ARG A 134 -12.33 -6.00 -8.45
N ASP A 135 -12.05 -6.68 -9.56
CA ASP A 135 -11.86 -8.13 -9.59
C ASP A 135 -10.62 -8.57 -8.79
N ALA A 136 -9.52 -7.82 -8.89
CA ALA A 136 -8.32 -8.10 -8.11
C ALA A 136 -8.56 -7.87 -6.61
N TYR A 137 -9.22 -6.77 -6.24
CA TYR A 137 -9.52 -6.46 -4.85
C TYR A 137 -10.52 -7.42 -4.24
N SER A 138 -11.53 -7.88 -4.98
CA SER A 138 -12.48 -8.89 -4.47
C SER A 138 -11.78 -10.22 -4.16
N LYS A 139 -10.88 -10.67 -5.03
CA LYS A 139 -10.04 -11.87 -4.79
C LYS A 139 -9.12 -11.67 -3.59
N ALA A 140 -8.47 -10.51 -3.49
CA ALA A 140 -7.59 -10.21 -2.37
C ALA A 140 -8.35 -10.01 -1.03
N ALA A 141 -9.57 -9.50 -1.06
CA ALA A 141 -10.44 -9.42 0.12
C ALA A 141 -10.87 -10.81 0.57
N ALA A 142 -11.21 -11.70 -0.37
CA ALA A 142 -11.53 -13.10 -0.08
C ALA A 142 -10.34 -13.85 0.54
N THR A 143 -9.12 -13.66 0.03
CA THR A 143 -7.92 -14.29 0.60
C THR A 143 -7.58 -13.73 1.97
N LEU A 144 -7.72 -12.41 2.19
CA LEU A 144 -7.51 -11.77 3.48
C LEU A 144 -8.54 -12.22 4.52
N LEU A 145 -9.81 -12.32 4.13
CA LEU A 145 -10.87 -12.81 5.00
C LEU A 145 -10.64 -14.29 5.36
N LYS A 146 -10.26 -15.12 4.38
CA LYS A 146 -9.92 -16.52 4.63
C LYS A 146 -8.73 -16.66 5.58
N SER A 147 -7.63 -15.93 5.34
CA SER A 147 -6.42 -16.01 6.16
C SER A 147 -6.68 -15.55 7.60
N SER A 148 -7.40 -14.44 7.77
CA SER A 148 -7.79 -13.93 9.08
C SER A 148 -8.71 -14.90 9.84
N LEU A 149 -9.70 -15.52 9.19
CA LEU A 149 -10.56 -16.54 9.82
C LEU A 149 -9.77 -17.79 10.22
N THR A 150 -8.84 -18.25 9.39
CA THR A 150 -7.97 -19.38 9.75
C THR A 150 -7.05 -19.05 10.91
N ALA A 151 -6.51 -17.83 10.98
CA ALA A 151 -5.72 -17.35 12.11
C ALA A 151 -6.54 -17.30 13.42
N ARG A 152 -7.87 -17.15 13.31
CA ARG A 152 -8.81 -17.25 14.44
C ARG A 152 -9.25 -18.70 14.79
N GLY A 153 -8.65 -19.71 14.16
CA GLY A 153 -8.88 -21.12 14.49
C GLY A 153 -10.04 -21.79 13.75
N LYS A 154 -10.59 -21.16 12.69
CA LYS A 154 -11.52 -21.84 11.77
C LYS A 154 -10.74 -22.80 10.86
N THR A 155 -11.37 -23.93 10.50
CA THR A 155 -10.79 -24.83 9.48
C THR A 155 -10.84 -24.14 8.11
N ALA A 156 -10.01 -24.60 7.17
CA ALA A 156 -9.97 -24.04 5.82
C ALA A 156 -11.34 -24.11 5.12
N GLU A 157 -12.12 -25.17 5.36
CA GLU A 157 -13.47 -25.37 4.82
C GLU A 157 -14.48 -24.41 5.44
N GLN A 158 -14.43 -24.22 6.77
CA GLN A 158 -15.29 -23.26 7.47
C GLN A 158 -15.00 -21.83 7.05
N ALA A 159 -13.72 -21.47 6.92
CA ALA A 159 -13.32 -20.15 6.43
C ALA A 159 -13.78 -19.93 4.98
N GLN A 160 -13.69 -20.95 4.13
CA GLN A 160 -14.15 -20.88 2.74
C GLN A 160 -15.68 -20.68 2.66
N ALA A 161 -16.48 -21.45 3.41
CA ALA A 161 -17.93 -21.29 3.43
C ALA A 161 -18.37 -19.90 3.93
N LEU A 162 -17.64 -19.32 4.89
CA LEU A 162 -17.88 -17.96 5.37
C LEU A 162 -17.51 -16.89 4.35
N VAL A 163 -16.47 -17.12 3.55
CA VAL A 163 -16.08 -16.22 2.45
C VAL A 163 -17.12 -16.24 1.33
N GLU A 164 -17.66 -17.42 0.98
CA GLU A 164 -18.68 -17.58 -0.06
C GLU A 164 -20.03 -16.94 0.30
N THR A 165 -20.34 -16.86 1.60
CA THR A 165 -21.55 -16.21 2.11
C THR A 165 -21.34 -14.72 2.43
N ALA A 166 -20.09 -14.26 2.50
CA ALA A 166 -19.77 -12.87 2.80
C ALA A 166 -19.99 -11.97 1.58
N ASN A 167 -20.56 -10.79 1.81
CA ASN A 167 -20.61 -9.76 0.78
C ASN A 167 -19.23 -9.10 0.61
N LEU A 168 -18.40 -9.63 -0.29
CA LEU A 168 -17.05 -9.13 -0.55
C LEU A 168 -17.01 -7.65 -0.94
N SER A 169 -18.06 -7.15 -1.60
CA SER A 169 -18.16 -5.74 -1.99
C SER A 169 -18.22 -4.77 -0.80
N ALA A 170 -18.70 -5.23 0.36
CA ALA A 170 -18.78 -4.39 1.56
C ALA A 170 -17.40 -4.07 2.19
N PHE A 171 -16.38 -4.86 1.82
CA PHE A 171 -14.98 -4.69 2.25
C PHE A 171 -14.14 -3.91 1.24
N LEU A 172 -14.73 -3.47 0.13
CA LEU A 172 -14.05 -2.69 -0.89
C LEU A 172 -14.28 -1.19 -0.68
N THR A 173 -13.24 -0.42 -0.94
CA THR A 173 -13.23 1.04 -1.04
C THR A 173 -12.74 1.43 -2.42
N ASP A 174 -12.86 2.71 -2.78
CA ASP A 174 -12.40 3.20 -4.08
C ASP A 174 -10.89 3.00 -4.29
N ASP A 175 -10.10 2.95 -3.21
CA ASP A 175 -8.64 2.81 -3.23
C ASP A 175 -8.12 1.41 -2.87
N GLY A 176 -9.00 0.45 -2.53
CA GLY A 176 -8.60 -0.91 -2.18
C GLY A 176 -9.45 -1.60 -1.12
N ILE A 177 -8.83 -2.45 -0.29
CA ILE A 177 -9.52 -3.26 0.71
C ILE A 177 -9.56 -2.53 2.06
N ASP A 178 -10.75 -2.41 2.65
CA ASP A 178 -10.95 -1.90 4.00
C ASP A 178 -10.61 -3.00 5.03
N THR A 179 -9.34 -3.02 5.44
CA THR A 179 -8.82 -4.00 6.41
C THR A 179 -9.49 -3.88 7.78
N ALA A 180 -9.88 -2.67 8.20
CA ALA A 180 -10.55 -2.43 9.48
C ALA A 180 -11.95 -3.07 9.49
N ARG A 181 -12.72 -2.94 8.41
CA ARG A 181 -14.02 -3.63 8.28
C ARG A 181 -13.86 -5.14 8.24
N VAL A 182 -12.84 -5.66 7.57
CA VAL A 182 -12.55 -7.10 7.56
C VAL A 182 -12.27 -7.58 8.99
N GLU A 183 -11.47 -6.86 9.77
CA GLU A 183 -11.20 -7.21 11.17
C GLU A 183 -12.44 -7.16 12.05
N ILE A 184 -13.28 -6.14 11.92
CA ILE A 184 -14.55 -6.04 12.66
C ILE A 184 -15.44 -7.24 12.35
N TYR A 185 -15.59 -7.58 11.07
CA TYR A 185 -16.39 -8.73 10.64
C TYR A 185 -15.83 -10.06 11.18
N VAL A 186 -14.52 -10.27 11.07
CA VAL A 186 -13.84 -11.47 11.58
C VAL A 186 -14.02 -11.59 13.10
N ASN A 187 -13.89 -10.48 13.84
CA ASN A 187 -14.09 -10.46 15.29
C ASN A 187 -15.55 -10.72 15.70
N SER A 188 -16.52 -10.41 14.83
CA SER A 188 -17.94 -10.66 15.11
C SER A 188 -18.33 -12.14 14.95
N ILE A 189 -17.65 -12.88 14.07
CA ILE A 189 -17.98 -14.27 13.72
C ILE A 189 -17.06 -15.27 14.40
N ALA A 190 -15.79 -14.92 14.53
CA ALA A 190 -14.84 -15.73 15.27
C ALA A 190 -14.74 -15.21 16.70
N ALA A 191 -14.92 -16.11 17.66
CA ALA A 191 -14.56 -15.83 19.04
C ALA A 191 -13.12 -15.29 19.08
N PRO A 192 -12.78 -14.36 20.00
CA PRO A 192 -11.41 -13.90 20.14
C PRO A 192 -10.48 -15.10 20.24
N VAL A 193 -9.34 -15.05 19.55
CA VAL A 193 -8.30 -16.07 19.72
C VAL A 193 -8.09 -16.18 21.21
N LYS A 194 -8.30 -17.37 21.79
CA LYS A 194 -7.91 -17.64 23.17
C LYS A 194 -6.37 -17.60 23.25
N GLY A 195 -5.83 -16.40 23.21
CA GLY A 195 -4.51 -16.10 23.74
C GLY A 195 -4.64 -16.14 25.26
N GLY A 196 -4.20 -17.25 25.85
CA GLY A 196 -3.69 -17.30 27.22
C GLY A 196 -4.55 -16.68 28.32
N GLY A 197 -5.88 -16.79 28.28
CA GLY A 197 -6.64 -16.70 29.54
C GLY A 197 -6.10 -17.79 30.49
N PRO A 198 -5.92 -17.51 31.80
CA PRO A 198 -5.43 -18.52 32.75
C PRO A 198 -6.21 -19.81 32.51
N ARG A 199 -5.51 -20.88 32.12
CA ARG A 199 -6.14 -22.20 32.01
C ARG A 199 -6.82 -22.45 33.36
N PRO A 200 -8.11 -22.82 33.40
CA PRO A 200 -8.70 -23.31 34.64
C PRO A 200 -7.80 -24.43 35.12
N ASP A 201 -7.14 -24.20 36.25
CA ASP A 201 -6.24 -25.16 36.83
C ASP A 201 -7.03 -26.45 37.10
N PRO A 202 -6.71 -27.58 36.45
CA PRO A 202 -7.34 -28.85 36.75
C PRO A 202 -6.82 -29.44 38.08
N SER A 203 -6.02 -28.69 38.85
CA SER A 203 -5.71 -28.95 40.25
C SER A 203 -7.01 -29.15 41.03
N GLN A 204 -7.36 -30.41 41.18
CA GLN A 204 -8.21 -30.87 42.26
C GLN A 204 -7.55 -30.47 43.59
N GLY A 205 -7.96 -29.33 44.12
CA GLY A 205 -7.79 -28.99 45.52
C GLY A 205 -6.59 -28.10 45.83
N THR A 206 -6.85 -26.81 45.95
CA THR A 206 -6.25 -26.05 47.04
C THR A 206 -7.38 -25.38 47.82
N ARG A 207 -7.89 -26.08 48.83
CA ARG A 207 -8.58 -25.43 49.95
C ARG A 207 -7.55 -24.54 50.62
N GLY A 208 -7.67 -23.23 50.43
CA GLY A 208 -6.69 -22.28 50.93
C GLY A 208 -7.24 -20.91 51.26
N ASP A 209 -8.56 -20.75 51.42
CA ASP A 209 -9.09 -19.59 52.13
C ASP A 209 -9.16 -19.97 53.62
N SER A 210 -8.01 -19.84 54.28
CA SER A 210 -7.88 -20.13 55.71
C SER A 210 -8.53 -19.01 56.53
N LYS A 211 -9.86 -18.94 56.51
CA LYS A 211 -10.57 -18.51 57.72
C LYS A 211 -10.27 -19.54 58.78
N VAL A 212 -9.41 -19.16 59.71
CA VAL A 212 -8.93 -19.97 60.84
C VAL A 212 -10.12 -20.56 61.59
N THR A 213 -10.50 -21.80 61.26
CA THR A 213 -11.44 -22.60 62.05
C THR A 213 -10.67 -23.21 63.22
N SER A 214 -10.19 -22.35 64.13
CA SER A 214 -9.71 -22.82 65.43
C SER A 214 -10.90 -23.04 66.34
N VAL A 215 -10.74 -23.93 67.34
CA VAL A 215 -11.75 -24.15 68.39
C VAL A 215 -12.10 -22.83 69.10
N GLY A 216 -11.16 -21.87 69.16
CA GLY A 216 -11.40 -20.51 69.65
C GLY A 216 -12.42 -19.74 68.83
N ALA A 217 -12.29 -19.71 67.50
CA ALA A 217 -13.25 -19.05 66.61
C ALA A 217 -14.65 -19.67 66.69
N GLY A 218 -14.75 -20.98 66.94
CA GLY A 218 -16.02 -21.66 67.20
C GLY A 218 -16.65 -21.26 68.54
N ARG A 219 -15.84 -21.12 69.61
CA ARG A 219 -16.32 -20.67 70.92
C ARG A 219 -16.87 -19.25 70.87
N ASP A 220 -16.20 -18.36 70.15
CA ASP A 220 -16.59 -16.95 70.07
C ASP A 220 -17.89 -16.77 69.26
N LEU A 221 -18.06 -17.52 68.16
CA LEU A 221 -19.32 -17.56 67.40
C LEU A 221 -20.49 -18.13 68.21
N PHE A 222 -20.25 -19.14 69.06
CA PHE A 222 -21.28 -19.68 69.95
C PHE A 222 -21.67 -18.64 71.02
N ALA A 223 -20.69 -17.97 71.62
CA ALA A 223 -20.94 -16.92 72.60
C ALA A 223 -21.74 -15.75 72.00
N GLU A 224 -21.47 -15.34 70.77
CA GLU A 224 -22.23 -14.29 70.09
C GLU A 224 -23.68 -14.69 69.80
N ARG A 225 -23.92 -15.94 69.38
CA ARG A 225 -25.28 -16.44 69.12
C ARG A 225 -26.13 -16.56 70.37
N HIS A 226 -25.52 -16.76 71.52
CA HIS A 226 -26.21 -16.97 72.80
C HIS A 226 -26.22 -15.74 73.71
N LYS A 227 -25.89 -14.54 73.20
CA LYS A 227 -26.10 -13.29 73.93
C LYS A 227 -27.61 -13.07 74.14
N PRO A 228 -28.10 -12.89 75.39
CA PRO A 228 -29.50 -12.60 75.64
C PRO A 228 -29.86 -11.26 74.99
N ARG A 229 -30.92 -11.30 74.16
CA ARG A 229 -31.38 -10.16 73.38
C ARG A 229 -31.80 -9.03 74.33
N PRO A 230 -31.26 -7.81 74.21
CA PRO A 230 -31.65 -6.73 75.10
C PRO A 230 -33.15 -6.45 74.94
N THR A 231 -33.87 -6.54 76.04
CA THR A 231 -35.32 -6.29 76.13
C THR A 231 -35.56 -4.82 75.82
N ALA A 232 -36.07 -4.54 74.62
CA ALA A 232 -36.57 -3.22 74.27
C ALA A 232 -37.89 -2.99 75.00
N GLY A 233 -37.90 -2.05 75.95
CA GLY A 233 -39.13 -1.55 76.56
C GLY A 233 -38.88 -0.82 77.86
N THR A 234 -38.85 0.52 77.80
CA THR A 234 -39.81 1.40 78.47
C THR A 234 -39.38 2.85 78.26
N THR A 235 -40.16 3.56 77.45
CA THR A 235 -40.31 5.02 77.48
C THR A 235 -40.86 5.47 78.83
N ALA A 236 -40.14 6.39 79.49
CA ALA A 236 -40.67 7.60 80.12
C ALA A 236 -39.48 8.50 80.50
#